data_AF-X1UCE4-F1
#
_entry.id   AF-X1UCE4-F1
#
_cell.length_a   1.000
_cell.length_b   1.000
_cell.length_c   1.000
_cell.angle_alpha   90.00
_cell.angle_beta   90.00
_cell.angle_gamma   90.00
#
_symmetry.space_group_name_H-M   'P 1'
#
loop_
_entity.id
_entity.type
_entity.pdbx_description
1 polymer ?
#
loop_
_entity_poly.entity_id
_entity_poly.type
_entity_poly.pdbx_seq_one_letter_code
_entity_poly.pdbx_strand_id
1 'polypeptide(L)'
;GEVTVPIDSLGNKRGYRFFGKSESKFDLDIDKMELINPTGAHIPFSKLGLQRRIKDVLDGCRVAEELRISFLAKNVPPHGYRVYRLTRKDIAHTLTEYSRGVRIGDRYLENKFYRIEVQEDGTLRIKDKLSNKIFRDINKFEDSRDRGDLYNFASLTNDKIISHPNRVNCRVLENQGWKGVLEVVLMYRLPAKISTAAKLKEKLRFISTRFSQLYILAVLAGMFTIFSVTSPYFLTPINLENLAIRASLLLVLSIGMTFVLVGGEIDLSV
;
A
#
# COMPACT_ATOMS: atom_id res chain seq x y z
N GLY A 1 -0.52 -33.73 -20.00
CA GLY A 1 -1.67 -32.92 -19.57
C GLY A 1 -1.62 -31.57 -20.25
N GLU A 2 -2.76 -30.99 -20.59
CA GLU A 2 -2.83 -29.64 -21.18
C GLU A 2 -3.03 -28.59 -20.09
N VAL A 3 -2.31 -27.47 -20.21
CA VAL A 3 -2.32 -26.32 -19.31
C VAL A 3 -2.84 -25.13 -20.10
N THR A 4 -4.09 -24.75 -19.88
CA THR A 4 -4.69 -23.57 -20.49
C THR A 4 -4.53 -22.37 -19.57
N VAL A 5 -4.06 -21.24 -20.10
CA VAL A 5 -3.92 -19.98 -19.35
C VAL A 5 -4.90 -18.94 -19.91
N PRO A 6 -6.11 -18.79 -19.34
CA PRO A 6 -7.07 -17.74 -19.71
C PRO A 6 -6.77 -16.39 -19.03
N ILE A 7 -7.31 -15.30 -19.58
CA ILE A 7 -7.04 -13.94 -19.10
C ILE A 7 -7.88 -13.49 -17.90
N ASP A 8 -9.11 -14.00 -17.72
CA ASP A 8 -10.03 -13.54 -16.65
C ASP A 8 -9.55 -13.98 -15.25
N SER A 9 -8.58 -14.88 -15.21
CA SER A 9 -7.81 -15.27 -14.02
C SER A 9 -6.73 -14.26 -13.60
N LEU A 10 -6.52 -13.15 -14.34
CA LEU A 10 -5.50 -12.12 -14.09
C LEU A 10 -5.97 -10.95 -13.20
N GLY A 11 -6.95 -11.17 -12.32
CA GLY A 11 -7.42 -10.18 -11.33
C GLY A 11 -6.39 -9.73 -10.29
N ASN A 12 -5.12 -10.09 -10.44
CA ASN A 12 -4.02 -9.61 -9.60
C ASN A 12 -2.99 -8.92 -10.52
N LYS A 13 -2.87 -7.58 -10.41
CA LYS A 13 -1.95 -6.72 -11.19
C LYS A 13 -0.44 -7.02 -10.97
N ARG A 14 -0.09 -8.19 -10.42
CA ARG A 14 1.25 -8.78 -10.37
C ARG A 14 1.20 -10.08 -11.16
N GLY A 15 1.80 -10.11 -12.35
CA GLY A 15 1.70 -11.18 -13.34
C GLY A 15 2.09 -12.57 -12.84
N TYR A 16 1.14 -13.25 -12.20
CA TYR A 16 1.21 -14.65 -11.81
C TYR A 16 -0.20 -15.25 -11.92
N ARG A 17 -0.29 -16.57 -12.14
CA ARG A 17 -1.38 -17.58 -11.88
C ARG A 17 -1.58 -18.50 -13.11
N PHE A 18 -1.20 -19.79 -13.09
CA PHE A 18 -1.68 -21.03 -12.42
C PHE A 18 -2.70 -21.81 -13.27
N PHE A 19 -2.31 -22.88 -13.97
CA PHE A 19 -3.21 -24.03 -14.25
C PHE A 19 -2.38 -25.30 -14.46
N GLY A 20 -2.92 -26.42 -13.99
CA GLY A 20 -2.33 -27.76 -14.08
C GLY A 20 -3.33 -28.73 -13.45
N LYS A 21 -4.38 -29.07 -14.20
CA LYS A 21 -5.41 -30.03 -13.77
C LYS A 21 -4.95 -31.42 -14.18
N SER A 22 -4.72 -32.30 -13.22
CA SER A 22 -4.65 -33.76 -13.44
C SER A 22 -5.72 -34.39 -12.56
N GLU A 23 -6.82 -34.83 -13.17
CA GLU A 23 -7.91 -35.55 -12.48
C GLU A 23 -7.62 -37.03 -12.26
N SER A 24 -6.54 -37.53 -12.85
CA SER A 24 -6.11 -38.90 -12.66
C SER A 24 -5.13 -38.99 -11.50
N LYS A 25 -5.25 -40.08 -10.74
CA LYS A 25 -4.29 -40.73 -9.84
C LYS A 25 -2.92 -41.01 -10.49
N PHE A 26 -2.41 -40.12 -11.34
CA PHE A 26 -1.06 -40.20 -11.85
C PHE A 26 -0.14 -39.69 -10.76
N ASP A 27 0.69 -40.60 -10.26
CA ASP A 27 1.95 -40.32 -9.63
C ASP A 27 2.84 -39.57 -10.64
N LEU A 28 2.52 -38.29 -10.86
CA LEU A 28 3.22 -37.39 -11.77
C LEU A 28 4.54 -37.05 -11.10
N ASP A 29 5.55 -37.86 -11.42
CA ASP A 29 6.95 -37.51 -11.15
C ASP A 29 7.32 -36.28 -11.97
N ILE A 30 7.13 -35.12 -11.34
CA ILE A 30 7.31 -33.79 -11.92
C ILE A 30 8.74 -33.53 -12.37
N ASP A 31 9.71 -34.25 -11.79
CA ASP A 31 11.12 -34.14 -12.16
C ASP A 31 11.38 -34.81 -13.52
N LYS A 32 10.47 -35.68 -13.96
CA LYS A 32 10.42 -36.29 -15.30
C LYS A 32 9.49 -35.57 -16.27
N MET A 33 9.03 -34.36 -15.95
CA MET A 33 8.14 -33.59 -16.80
C MET A 33 8.84 -32.39 -17.43
N GLU A 34 8.35 -31.97 -18.58
CA GLU A 34 8.77 -30.76 -19.26
C GLU A 34 7.56 -29.95 -19.72
N LEU A 35 7.71 -28.63 -19.73
CA LEU A 35 6.66 -27.71 -20.16
C LEU A 35 6.97 -27.20 -21.57
N ILE A 36 6.05 -27.40 -22.48
CA ILE A 36 6.17 -27.05 -23.89
C ILE A 36 5.19 -25.92 -24.20
N ASN A 37 5.64 -24.93 -24.95
CA ASN A 37 4.83 -23.80 -25.41
C ASN A 37 4.06 -24.13 -26.71
N PRO A 38 3.17 -23.25 -27.21
CA PRO A 38 2.47 -23.50 -28.48
C PRO A 38 3.37 -23.68 -29.71
N THR A 39 4.61 -23.17 -29.67
CA THR A 39 5.57 -23.27 -30.78
C THR A 39 6.44 -24.53 -30.69
N GLY A 40 6.20 -25.41 -29.70
CA GLY A 40 7.01 -26.61 -29.46
C GLY A 40 8.30 -26.37 -28.67
N ALA A 41 8.56 -25.14 -28.21
CA ALA A 41 9.76 -24.84 -27.43
C ALA A 41 9.58 -25.19 -25.94
N HIS A 42 10.63 -25.75 -25.34
CA HIS A 42 10.67 -26.11 -23.93
C HIS A 42 10.89 -24.86 -23.07
N ILE A 43 10.09 -24.73 -22.01
CA ILE A 43 10.14 -23.61 -21.05
C ILE A 43 10.46 -24.19 -19.68
N PRO A 44 11.43 -23.61 -18.94
CA PRO A 44 11.62 -24.02 -17.57
C PRO A 44 10.44 -23.59 -16.69
N PHE A 45 10.13 -24.43 -15.71
CA PHE A 45 9.14 -24.15 -14.70
C PHE A 45 9.71 -24.51 -13.33
N SER A 46 9.09 -23.99 -12.28
CA SER A 46 9.42 -24.34 -10.88
C SER A 46 8.21 -24.99 -10.23
N LYS A 47 8.44 -26.08 -9.49
CA LYS A 47 7.44 -26.70 -8.62
C LYS A 47 7.23 -25.81 -7.39
N LEU A 48 5.98 -25.42 -7.15
CA LEU A 48 5.59 -24.63 -5.97
C LEU A 48 5.06 -25.51 -4.84
N GLY A 49 4.66 -26.75 -5.14
CA GLY A 49 4.18 -27.72 -4.16
C GLY A 49 2.83 -28.32 -4.51
N LEU A 50 2.37 -29.24 -3.66
CA LEU A 50 1.03 -29.84 -3.73
C LEU A 50 0.07 -29.05 -2.86
N GLN A 51 -1.12 -28.77 -3.39
CA GLN A 51 -2.21 -28.19 -2.62
C GLN A 51 -3.42 -29.12 -2.67
N ARG A 52 -3.93 -29.48 -1.50
CA ARG A 52 -5.23 -30.15 -1.39
C ARG A 52 -6.35 -29.13 -1.52
N ARG A 53 -7.32 -29.41 -2.37
CA ARG A 53 -8.56 -28.65 -2.49
C ARG A 53 -9.74 -29.59 -2.40
N ILE A 54 -10.78 -29.12 -1.71
CA ILE A 54 -12.09 -29.76 -1.74
C ILE A 54 -12.83 -29.18 -2.95
N LYS A 55 -13.32 -30.06 -3.82
CA LYS A 55 -14.12 -29.75 -4.99
C LYS A 55 -15.47 -30.42 -4.88
N ASP A 56 -16.40 -29.99 -5.74
CA ASP A 56 -17.70 -30.62 -5.91
C ASP A 56 -18.45 -30.76 -4.57
N VAL A 57 -18.45 -29.67 -3.79
CA VAL A 57 -19.01 -29.62 -2.43
C VAL A 57 -20.49 -30.02 -2.42
N LEU A 58 -21.20 -29.76 -3.52
CA LEU A 58 -22.62 -30.08 -3.68
C LEU A 58 -22.88 -31.48 -4.25
N ASP A 59 -21.90 -32.10 -4.92
CA ASP A 59 -22.05 -33.36 -5.67
C ASP A 59 -21.14 -34.49 -5.14
N GLY A 60 -20.98 -34.55 -3.81
CA GLY A 60 -20.30 -35.66 -3.13
C GLY A 60 -18.86 -35.40 -2.69
N CYS A 61 -18.46 -34.12 -2.54
CA CYS A 61 -17.24 -33.66 -1.87
C CYS A 61 -15.98 -34.45 -2.22
N ARG A 62 -15.25 -33.99 -3.25
CA ARG A 62 -14.04 -34.65 -3.72
C ARG A 62 -12.80 -33.92 -3.24
N VAL A 63 -11.89 -34.64 -2.59
CA VAL A 63 -10.55 -34.12 -2.27
C VAL A 63 -9.67 -34.31 -3.49
N ALA A 64 -9.23 -33.21 -4.09
CA ALA A 64 -8.29 -33.19 -5.19
C ALA A 64 -6.91 -32.70 -4.71
N GLU A 65 -5.86 -33.38 -5.13
CA GLU A 65 -4.48 -32.90 -4.98
C GLU A 65 -4.06 -32.19 -6.27
N GLU A 66 -3.72 -30.91 -6.14
CA GLU A 66 -3.31 -30.06 -7.26
C GLU A 66 -1.81 -29.78 -7.15
N LEU A 67 -1.05 -30.21 -8.14
CA LEU A 67 0.35 -29.82 -8.27
C LEU A 67 0.44 -28.40 -8.85
N ARG A 68 1.12 -27.52 -8.13
CA ARG A 68 1.36 -26.14 -8.56
C ARG A 68 2.72 -25.99 -9.20
N ILE A 69 2.73 -25.41 -10.39
CA ILE A 69 3.93 -25.02 -11.12
C ILE A 69 3.92 -23.52 -11.42
N SER A 70 5.11 -22.94 -11.61
CA SER A 70 5.31 -21.54 -12.00
C SER A 70 6.24 -21.46 -13.20
N PHE A 71 5.90 -20.63 -14.19
CA PHE A 71 6.70 -20.41 -15.38
C PHE A 71 6.41 -19.03 -15.98
N LEU A 72 7.27 -18.55 -16.87
CA LEU A 72 7.06 -17.29 -17.60
C LEU A 72 6.23 -17.52 -18.88
N ALA A 73 4.95 -17.17 -18.83
CA ALA A 73 4.09 -17.14 -20.00
C ALA A 73 4.34 -15.87 -20.84
N LYS A 74 4.96 -16.02 -22.03
CA LYS A 74 5.24 -14.90 -22.94
C LYS A 74 4.13 -14.70 -23.97
N ASN A 75 3.79 -13.44 -24.27
CA ASN A 75 2.85 -13.02 -25.32
C ASN A 75 1.49 -13.75 -25.23
N VAL A 76 0.84 -13.67 -24.06
CA VAL A 76 -0.57 -14.07 -23.92
C VAL A 76 -1.43 -12.92 -24.47
N PRO A 77 -2.31 -13.16 -25.46
CA PRO A 77 -3.13 -12.09 -26.05
C PRO A 77 -4.04 -11.41 -25.01
N PRO A 78 -4.24 -10.07 -25.09
CA PRO A 78 -5.30 -9.40 -24.35
C PRO A 78 -6.65 -10.04 -24.65
N HIS A 79 -7.46 -10.23 -23.61
CA HIS A 79 -8.74 -10.97 -23.64
C HIS A 79 -8.67 -12.37 -24.28
N GLY A 80 -7.50 -13.02 -24.31
CA GLY A 80 -7.30 -14.32 -24.95
C GLY A 80 -6.76 -15.40 -24.01
N TYR A 81 -6.33 -16.51 -24.61
CA TYR A 81 -5.67 -17.60 -23.89
C TYR A 81 -4.43 -18.07 -24.65
N ARG A 82 -3.56 -18.79 -23.94
CA ARG A 82 -2.43 -19.52 -24.54
C ARG A 82 -2.31 -20.90 -23.91
N VAL A 83 -2.13 -21.92 -24.73
CA VAL A 83 -2.09 -23.32 -24.28
C VAL A 83 -0.64 -23.77 -24.17
N TYR A 84 -0.30 -24.35 -23.03
CA TYR A 84 0.98 -24.99 -22.77
C TYR A 84 0.74 -26.47 -22.52
N ARG A 85 1.72 -27.31 -22.80
CA ARG A 85 1.60 -28.75 -22.62
C ARG A 85 2.64 -29.23 -21.62
N LEU A 86 2.20 -29.99 -20.63
CA LEU A 86 3.09 -30.69 -19.71
C LEU A 86 3.22 -32.14 -20.18
N THR A 87 4.42 -32.52 -20.62
CA THR A 87 4.74 -33.84 -21.19
C THR A 87 5.83 -34.53 -20.37
N ARG A 88 5.96 -35.86 -20.53
CA ARG A 88 7.12 -36.58 -20.01
C ARG A 88 8.36 -36.17 -20.79
N LYS A 89 9.47 -36.09 -20.08
CA LYS A 89 10.79 -35.77 -20.60
C LYS A 89 11.41 -37.05 -21.15
N ASP A 90 11.50 -37.16 -22.47
CA ASP A 90 12.16 -38.30 -23.13
C ASP A 90 13.68 -38.10 -23.26
N ILE A 91 14.14 -36.85 -23.35
CA ILE A 91 15.56 -36.47 -23.52
C ILE A 91 15.91 -35.25 -22.65
N ALA A 92 17.14 -35.21 -22.12
CA ALA A 92 17.66 -34.04 -21.41
C ALA A 92 17.94 -32.87 -22.39
N HIS A 93 16.96 -31.98 -22.55
CA HIS A 93 17.14 -30.75 -23.33
C HIS A 93 17.86 -29.67 -22.51
N THR A 94 18.84 -29.00 -23.13
CA THR A 94 19.56 -27.87 -22.54
C THR A 94 18.67 -26.63 -22.55
N LEU A 95 18.25 -26.18 -21.36
CA LEU A 95 17.38 -25.01 -21.16
C LEU A 95 18.21 -23.71 -21.17
N THR A 96 18.68 -23.28 -22.34
CA THR A 96 19.66 -22.17 -22.46
C THR A 96 19.06 -20.76 -22.51
N GLU A 97 17.81 -20.58 -22.96
CA GLU A 97 17.26 -19.23 -23.21
C GLU A 97 16.56 -18.55 -22.03
N TYR A 98 16.06 -19.31 -21.05
CA TYR A 98 15.24 -18.77 -19.96
C TYR A 98 16.01 -18.49 -18.66
N SER A 99 17.24 -18.96 -18.56
CA SER A 99 18.09 -18.95 -17.36
C SER A 99 18.79 -17.60 -17.11
N ARG A 100 18.50 -16.54 -17.89
CA ARG A 100 19.26 -15.27 -17.86
C ARG A 100 18.43 -13.99 -17.87
N GLY A 101 17.11 -14.07 -17.69
CA GLY A 101 16.22 -12.89 -17.76
C GLY A 101 16.37 -11.94 -16.57
N VAL A 102 16.55 -12.49 -15.37
CA VAL A 102 16.70 -11.80 -14.10
C VAL A 102 17.94 -12.32 -13.40
N ARG A 103 18.84 -11.42 -13.04
CA ARG A 103 20.00 -11.66 -12.18
C ARG A 103 19.70 -11.10 -10.80
N ILE A 104 20.05 -11.84 -9.77
CA ILE A 104 19.88 -11.43 -8.38
C ILE A 104 21.21 -11.61 -7.66
N GLY A 105 21.56 -10.66 -6.81
CA GLY A 105 22.63 -10.78 -5.83
C GLY A 105 22.11 -10.38 -4.46
N ASP A 106 23.01 -10.30 -3.48
CA ASP A 106 22.64 -10.11 -2.07
C ASP A 106 21.85 -8.82 -1.81
N ARG A 107 22.10 -7.77 -2.62
CA ARG A 107 21.46 -6.46 -2.50
C ARG A 107 20.99 -5.88 -3.84
N TYR A 108 20.85 -6.70 -4.88
CA TYR A 108 20.39 -6.18 -6.16
C TYR A 108 19.54 -7.15 -6.97
N LEU A 109 18.69 -6.59 -7.82
CA LEU A 109 17.93 -7.25 -8.87
C LEU A 109 18.23 -6.56 -10.19
N GLU A 110 18.52 -7.32 -11.24
CA GLU A 110 18.77 -6.75 -12.56
C GLU A 110 18.11 -7.58 -13.66
N ASN A 111 17.48 -6.89 -14.62
CA ASN A 111 17.02 -7.49 -15.87
C ASN A 111 17.48 -6.66 -17.08
N LYS A 112 16.86 -6.87 -18.25
CA LYS A 112 17.19 -6.11 -19.46
C LYS A 112 16.81 -4.62 -19.39
N PHE A 113 15.87 -4.24 -18.54
CA PHE A 113 15.32 -2.89 -18.42
C PHE A 113 15.88 -2.11 -17.23
N TYR A 114 15.95 -2.75 -16.06
CA TYR A 114 16.28 -2.08 -14.82
C TYR A 114 17.40 -2.81 -14.07
N ARG A 115 18.17 -2.02 -13.32
CA ARG A 115 19.02 -2.49 -12.23
C ARG A 115 18.57 -1.79 -10.94
N ILE A 116 18.10 -2.57 -9.98
CA ILE A 116 17.59 -2.10 -8.69
C ILE A 116 18.58 -2.56 -7.63
N GLU A 117 19.08 -1.63 -6.82
CA GLU A 117 20.07 -1.88 -5.77
C GLU A 117 19.58 -1.33 -4.44
N VAL A 118 19.62 -2.15 -3.39
CA VAL A 118 19.31 -1.77 -2.02
C VAL A 118 20.54 -1.11 -1.40
N GLN A 119 20.40 0.14 -0.99
CA GLN A 119 21.46 0.91 -0.35
C GLN A 119 21.64 0.50 1.13
N GLU A 120 22.70 1.00 1.75
CA GLU A 120 22.98 0.73 3.17
C GLU A 120 21.93 1.32 4.10
N ASP A 121 21.32 2.45 3.72
CA ASP A 121 20.22 3.11 4.41
C ASP A 121 18.85 2.47 4.14
N GLY A 122 18.80 1.43 3.29
CA GLY A 122 17.58 0.71 2.95
C GLY A 122 16.76 1.32 1.80
N THR A 123 17.17 2.46 1.26
CA THR A 123 16.56 3.04 0.07
C THR A 123 16.96 2.27 -1.19
N LEU A 124 16.24 2.50 -2.29
CA LEU A 124 16.49 1.88 -3.57
C LEU A 124 17.13 2.86 -4.55
N ARG A 125 18.22 2.41 -5.18
CA ARG A 125 18.76 3.02 -6.40
C ARG A 125 18.27 2.23 -7.60
N ILE A 126 17.55 2.88 -8.51
CA ILE A 126 17.01 2.26 -9.72
C ILE A 126 17.67 2.90 -10.94
N LYS A 127 18.43 2.11 -11.70
CA LYS A 127 18.94 2.50 -13.02
C LYS A 127 18.01 1.95 -14.09
N ASP A 128 17.40 2.84 -14.87
CA ASP A 128 16.75 2.50 -16.13
C ASP A 128 17.82 2.40 -17.22
N LYS A 129 17.95 1.22 -17.83
CA LYS A 129 18.97 0.91 -18.83
C LYS A 129 18.59 1.38 -20.23
N LEU A 130 17.30 1.65 -20.49
CA LEU A 130 16.84 2.18 -21.77
C LEU A 130 17.08 3.69 -21.86
N SER A 131 16.67 4.43 -20.84
CA SER A 131 16.86 5.88 -20.78
C SER A 131 18.20 6.31 -20.17
N ASN A 132 18.94 5.38 -19.58
CA ASN A 132 20.16 5.60 -18.80
C ASN A 132 19.99 6.53 -17.58
N LYS A 133 18.75 6.76 -17.13
CA LYS A 133 18.43 7.56 -15.93
C LYS A 133 18.65 6.76 -14.66
N ILE A 134 19.07 7.45 -13.60
CA ILE A 134 19.28 6.86 -12.27
C ILE A 134 18.36 7.60 -11.28
N PHE A 135 17.47 6.85 -10.66
CA PHE A 135 16.60 7.29 -9.57
C PHE A 135 17.23 6.86 -8.25
N ARG A 136 17.30 7.78 -7.29
CA ARG A 136 17.91 7.57 -5.96
C ARG A 136 16.86 7.80 -4.88
N ASP A 137 17.14 7.31 -3.68
CA ASP A 137 16.32 7.52 -2.48
C ASP A 137 14.86 7.04 -2.64
N ILE A 138 14.64 6.06 -3.52
CA ILE A 138 13.33 5.49 -3.78
C ILE A 138 12.95 4.56 -2.63
N ASN A 139 11.66 4.50 -2.30
CA ASN A 139 11.14 3.65 -1.22
C ASN A 139 11.73 4.02 0.15
N LYS A 140 11.97 5.32 0.36
CA LYS A 140 12.33 5.90 1.65
C LYS A 140 11.08 5.97 2.54
N PHE A 141 11.19 5.50 3.77
CA PHE A 141 10.13 5.61 4.78
C PHE A 141 10.48 6.71 5.77
N GLU A 142 9.47 7.49 6.15
CA GLU A 142 9.62 8.56 7.14
C GLU A 142 8.51 8.45 8.19
N ASP A 143 8.92 8.43 9.45
CA ASP A 143 8.03 8.52 10.60
C ASP A 143 8.18 9.90 11.25
N SER A 144 7.06 10.58 11.45
CA SER A 144 6.98 11.88 12.10
C SER A 144 5.88 11.86 13.16
N ARG A 145 6.03 12.71 14.17
CA ARG A 145 5.10 12.79 15.29
C ARG A 145 3.82 13.49 14.85
N ASP A 146 2.73 12.76 14.92
CA ASP A 146 1.39 13.30 14.84
C ASP A 146 0.77 13.42 16.24
N ARG A 147 0.38 14.64 16.61
CA ARG A 147 -0.41 14.91 17.83
C ARG A 147 -1.82 15.40 17.52
N GLY A 148 -2.20 15.29 16.25
CA GLY A 148 -3.50 15.65 15.76
C GLY A 148 -4.59 14.72 16.26
N ASP A 149 -5.70 14.74 15.55
CA ASP A 149 -6.84 13.87 15.79
C ASP A 149 -7.09 12.99 14.56
N LEU A 150 -8.24 12.32 14.50
CA LEU A 150 -8.60 11.46 13.37
C LEU A 150 -8.70 12.20 12.04
N TYR A 151 -8.82 13.53 12.06
CA TYR A 151 -9.08 14.35 10.87
C TYR A 151 -7.89 15.24 10.51
N ASN A 152 -7.13 15.70 11.49
CA ASN A 152 -6.06 16.67 11.27
C ASN A 152 -4.72 16.08 11.67
N PHE A 153 -3.75 16.08 10.76
CA PHE A 153 -2.35 15.92 11.11
C PHE A 153 -1.83 17.19 11.78
N ALA A 154 -1.28 17.08 12.98
CA ALA A 154 -0.66 18.21 13.67
C ALA A 154 0.75 17.85 14.12
N SER A 155 1.75 18.35 13.40
CA SER A 155 3.14 18.16 13.77
C SER A 155 3.52 18.96 15.03
N LEU A 156 4.59 18.52 15.67
CA LEU A 156 5.22 19.24 16.78
C LEU A 156 6.28 20.21 16.25
N THR A 157 6.43 21.37 16.89
CA THR A 157 7.54 22.27 16.55
C THR A 157 8.87 21.58 16.87
N ASN A 158 9.82 21.62 15.93
CA ASN A 158 11.10 20.90 16.00
C ASN A 158 10.98 19.37 16.06
N ASP A 159 10.00 18.82 15.35
CA ASP A 159 9.90 17.36 15.25
C ASP A 159 11.13 16.76 14.56
N LYS A 160 11.65 15.68 15.14
CA LYS A 160 12.74 14.91 14.57
C LYS A 160 12.14 13.78 13.75
N ILE A 161 12.14 13.95 12.43
CA ILE A 161 11.71 12.91 11.48
C ILE A 161 12.68 11.74 11.55
N ILE A 162 12.15 10.54 11.76
CA ILE A 162 12.90 9.29 11.71
C ILE A 162 12.77 8.74 10.30
N SER A 163 13.82 8.91 9.51
CA SER A 163 13.82 8.61 8.07
C SER A 163 14.83 7.52 7.67
N HIS A 164 15.54 6.96 8.64
CA HIS A 164 16.58 5.97 8.41
C HIS A 164 16.41 4.80 9.40
N PRO A 165 16.46 3.54 8.91
CA PRO A 165 16.42 2.37 9.77
C PRO A 165 17.72 2.21 10.54
N ASN A 166 17.64 1.55 11.68
CA ASN A 166 18.82 1.16 12.47
C ASN A 166 19.54 -0.05 11.88
N ARG A 167 18.81 -0.92 11.16
CA ARG A 167 19.37 -2.12 10.51
C ARG A 167 18.63 -2.40 9.21
N VAL A 168 19.40 -2.83 8.21
CA VAL A 168 18.91 -3.21 6.88
C VAL A 168 19.46 -4.58 6.53
N ASN A 169 18.56 -5.57 6.47
CA ASN A 169 18.89 -6.93 6.09
C ASN A 169 18.26 -7.27 4.74
N CYS A 170 19.03 -7.90 3.87
CA CYS A 170 18.54 -8.37 2.58
C CYS A 170 18.66 -9.89 2.52
N ARG A 171 17.66 -10.55 1.92
CA ARG A 171 17.66 -11.99 1.71
C ARG A 171 17.04 -12.32 0.36
N VAL A 172 17.74 -13.14 -0.41
CA VAL A 172 17.17 -13.71 -1.64
C VAL A 172 16.14 -14.77 -1.26
N LEU A 173 14.88 -14.54 -1.62
CA LEU A 173 13.79 -15.50 -1.42
C LEU A 173 13.60 -16.42 -2.61
N GLU A 174 13.73 -15.90 -3.83
CA GLU A 174 13.56 -16.66 -5.06
C GLU A 174 14.59 -16.24 -6.11
N ASN A 175 15.18 -17.23 -6.77
CA ASN A 175 16.04 -17.05 -7.94
C ASN A 175 15.72 -18.13 -8.97
N GLN A 176 14.80 -17.82 -9.88
CA GLN A 176 14.36 -18.74 -10.93
C GLN A 176 14.92 -18.36 -12.30
N GLY A 177 15.76 -17.32 -12.43
CA GLY A 177 16.29 -16.84 -13.72
C GLY A 177 15.28 -16.08 -14.61
N TRP A 178 13.99 -16.39 -14.55
CA TRP A 178 12.91 -15.55 -15.11
C TRP A 178 12.19 -14.70 -14.05
N LYS A 179 12.38 -15.04 -12.77
CA LYS A 179 11.81 -14.35 -11.61
C LYS A 179 12.87 -14.28 -10.52
N GLY A 180 13.01 -13.11 -9.91
CA GLY A 180 13.83 -12.89 -8.73
C GLY A 180 13.00 -12.19 -7.66
N VAL A 181 13.13 -12.62 -6.41
CA VAL A 181 12.48 -11.98 -5.25
C VAL A 181 13.56 -11.71 -4.20
N LEU A 182 13.77 -10.43 -3.92
CA LEU A 182 14.66 -9.96 -2.86
C LEU A 182 13.80 -9.40 -1.73
N GLU A 183 13.94 -9.97 -0.54
CA GLU A 183 13.34 -9.44 0.69
C GLU A 183 14.28 -8.41 1.31
N VAL A 184 13.72 -7.27 1.70
CA VAL A 184 14.43 -6.19 2.38
C VAL A 184 13.72 -5.91 3.70
N VAL A 185 14.38 -6.21 4.82
CA VAL A 185 13.87 -6.00 6.17
C VAL A 185 14.53 -4.75 6.75
N LEU A 186 13.70 -3.74 7.02
CA LEU A 186 14.11 -2.47 7.61
C LEU A 186 13.65 -2.42 9.07
N MET A 187 14.58 -2.25 10.01
CA MET A 187 14.25 -2.12 11.43
C MET A 187 14.37 -0.67 11.89
N TYR A 188 13.25 -0.07 12.29
CA TYR A 188 13.19 1.29 12.83
C TYR A 188 13.01 1.28 14.35
N ARG A 189 13.76 2.12 15.05
CA ARG A 189 13.56 2.39 16.48
C ARG A 189 12.69 3.65 16.63
N LEU A 190 11.39 3.43 16.82
CA LEU A 190 10.42 4.51 16.98
C LEU A 190 10.11 4.77 18.47
N PRO A 191 9.81 6.02 18.85
CA PRO A 191 9.22 6.33 20.15
C PRO A 191 7.84 5.66 20.28
N ALA A 192 7.57 5.03 21.42
CA ALA A 192 6.28 4.34 21.63
C ALA A 192 5.08 5.29 21.68
N LYS A 193 5.26 6.51 22.23
CA LYS A 193 4.22 7.53 22.34
C LYS A 193 4.83 8.89 22.67
N ILE A 194 4.06 9.95 22.45
CA ILE A 194 4.39 11.29 22.94
C ILE A 194 4.32 11.29 24.48
N SER A 195 5.34 11.86 25.14
CA SER A 195 5.38 11.95 26.59
C SER A 195 4.34 12.95 27.13
N THR A 196 3.82 12.69 28.34
CA THR A 196 2.82 13.56 28.98
C THR A 196 3.33 14.99 29.16
N ALA A 197 4.61 15.15 29.52
CA ALA A 197 5.25 16.46 29.65
C ALA A 197 5.32 17.21 28.32
N ALA A 198 5.64 16.52 27.22
CA ALA A 198 5.64 17.13 25.88
C ALA A 198 4.22 17.58 25.47
N LYS A 199 3.20 16.75 25.74
CA LYS A 199 1.79 17.13 25.52
C LYS A 199 1.41 18.38 26.32
N LEU A 200 1.79 18.46 27.59
CA LEU A 200 1.46 19.59 28.46
C LEU A 200 2.15 20.89 28.00
N LYS A 201 3.45 20.83 27.72
CA LYS A 201 4.23 21.99 27.25
C LYS A 201 3.62 22.60 25.99
N GLU A 202 3.21 21.76 25.05
CA GLU A 202 2.57 22.21 23.81
C GLU A 202 1.13 22.68 24.03
N LYS A 203 0.36 22.07 24.94
CA LYS A 203 -0.97 22.59 25.33
C LYS A 203 -0.87 24.01 25.90
N LEU A 204 0.10 24.24 26.78
CA LEU A 204 0.37 25.58 27.34
C LEU A 204 0.81 26.57 26.26
N ARG A 205 1.65 26.12 25.31
CA ARG A 205 2.05 26.93 24.16
C ARG A 205 0.88 27.29 23.25
N PHE A 206 -0.01 26.33 22.97
CA PHE A 206 -1.23 26.55 22.21
C PHE A 206 -2.14 27.57 22.88
N ILE A 207 -2.31 27.49 24.21
CA ILE A 207 -3.07 28.48 24.97
C ILE A 207 -2.38 29.86 24.86
N SER A 208 -1.06 29.92 25.02
CA SER A 208 -0.30 31.17 24.93
C SER A 208 -0.33 31.81 23.54
N THR A 209 -0.29 31.04 22.45
CA THR A 209 -0.40 31.60 21.09
C THR A 209 -1.82 32.10 20.80
N ARG A 210 -2.84 31.42 21.33
CA ARG A 210 -4.25 31.83 21.24
C ARG A 210 -4.60 32.98 22.17
N PHE A 211 -3.79 33.24 23.20
CA PHE A 211 -3.94 34.42 24.07
C PHE A 211 -3.89 35.72 23.27
N SER A 212 -3.13 35.75 22.16
CA SER A 212 -3.17 36.90 21.24
C SER A 212 -4.59 37.18 20.73
N GLN A 213 -5.43 36.17 20.50
CA GLN A 213 -6.79 36.32 19.98
C GLN A 213 -7.78 36.90 21.02
N LEU A 214 -7.40 36.98 22.30
CA LEU A 214 -8.23 37.63 23.33
C LEU A 214 -8.43 39.13 23.06
N TYR A 215 -7.56 39.77 22.27
CA TYR A 215 -7.77 41.16 21.87
C TYR A 215 -9.09 41.33 21.11
N ILE A 216 -9.55 40.32 20.36
CA ILE A 216 -10.81 40.37 19.62
C ILE A 216 -11.99 40.49 20.59
N LEU A 217 -11.93 39.79 21.74
CA LEU A 217 -12.95 39.92 22.78
C LEU A 217 -12.91 41.30 23.44
N ALA A 218 -11.72 41.88 23.63
CA ALA A 218 -11.59 43.24 24.15
C ALA A 218 -12.17 44.28 23.18
N VAL A 219 -11.93 44.12 21.87
CA VAL A 219 -12.54 44.95 20.82
C VAL A 219 -14.05 44.79 20.82
N LEU A 220 -14.56 43.56 20.91
CA LEU A 220 -16.00 43.28 20.99
C LEU A 220 -16.64 43.94 22.22
N ALA A 221 -16.01 43.85 23.39
CA ALA A 221 -16.48 44.49 24.61
C ALA A 221 -16.46 46.02 24.50
N GLY A 222 -15.41 46.59 23.87
CA GLY A 222 -15.33 48.01 23.56
C GLY A 222 -16.46 48.46 22.64
N MET A 223 -16.70 47.74 21.55
CA MET A 223 -17.81 48.00 20.63
C MET A 223 -19.17 47.89 21.33
N PHE A 224 -19.38 46.86 22.15
CA PHE A 224 -20.61 46.68 22.92
C PHE A 224 -20.86 47.87 23.85
N THR A 225 -19.83 48.32 24.57
CA THR A 225 -19.92 49.47 25.47
C THR A 225 -20.25 50.75 24.70
N ILE A 226 -19.56 51.01 23.59
CA ILE A 226 -19.80 52.18 22.75
C ILE A 226 -21.23 52.18 22.20
N PHE A 227 -21.69 51.08 21.61
CA PHE A 227 -23.04 51.01 21.05
C PHE A 227 -24.13 51.02 22.12
N SER A 228 -23.86 50.48 23.31
CA SER A 228 -24.78 50.55 24.44
C SER A 228 -25.03 51.98 24.92
N VAL A 229 -24.05 52.89 24.77
CA VAL A 229 -24.17 54.29 25.20
C VAL A 229 -24.63 55.20 24.06
N THR A 230 -24.13 54.98 22.84
CA THR A 230 -24.36 55.88 21.70
C THR A 230 -25.64 55.57 20.92
N SER A 231 -26.14 54.33 20.97
CA SER A 231 -27.34 53.93 20.23
C SER A 231 -28.52 53.66 21.17
N PRO A 232 -29.62 54.43 21.07
CA PRO A 232 -30.81 54.22 21.89
C PRO A 232 -31.56 52.93 21.54
N TYR A 233 -31.24 52.31 20.40
CA TYR A 233 -31.90 51.09 19.93
C TYR A 233 -31.15 49.81 20.33
N PHE A 234 -29.89 49.91 20.78
CA PHE A 234 -29.00 48.75 20.94
C PHE A 234 -29.51 47.72 21.96
N LEU A 235 -29.90 48.16 23.16
CA LEU A 235 -30.44 47.30 24.23
C LEU A 235 -31.97 47.22 24.25
N THR A 236 -32.65 47.58 23.15
CA THR A 236 -34.11 47.47 23.10
C THR A 236 -34.57 46.02 22.97
N PRO A 237 -35.71 45.63 23.55
CA PRO A 237 -36.25 44.27 23.43
C PRO A 237 -36.42 43.84 21.97
N ILE A 238 -36.86 44.75 21.10
CA ILE A 238 -37.06 44.50 19.66
C ILE A 238 -35.73 44.20 18.97
N ASN A 239 -34.67 44.98 19.26
CA ASN A 239 -33.36 44.73 18.67
C ASN A 239 -32.74 43.42 19.18
N LEU A 240 -32.92 43.11 20.47
CA LEU A 240 -32.40 41.89 21.08
C LEU A 240 -33.13 40.63 20.58
N GLU A 241 -34.45 40.71 20.40
CA GLU A 241 -35.28 39.65 19.82
C GLU A 241 -34.88 39.39 18.35
N ASN A 242 -34.72 40.45 17.56
CA ASN A 242 -34.24 40.34 16.18
C ASN A 242 -32.84 39.72 16.08
N LEU A 243 -31.94 40.07 17.00
CA LEU A 243 -30.61 39.47 17.07
C LEU A 243 -30.68 37.98 17.46
N ALA A 244 -31.52 37.64 18.45
CA ALA A 244 -31.72 36.26 18.89
C ALA A 244 -32.29 35.37 17.77
N ILE A 245 -33.29 35.85 17.03
CA ILE A 245 -33.87 35.14 15.90
C ILE A 245 -32.83 34.92 14.80
N ARG A 246 -32.01 35.93 14.47
CA ARG A 246 -30.94 35.78 13.47
C ARG A 246 -29.82 34.83 13.94
N ALA A 247 -29.47 34.86 15.22
CA ALA A 247 -28.50 33.95 15.80
C ALA A 247 -29.03 32.51 15.88
N SER A 248 -30.34 32.32 16.02
CA SER A 248 -30.96 30.99 16.16
C SER A 248 -30.68 30.09 14.96
N LEU A 249 -30.70 30.62 13.73
CA LEU A 249 -30.40 29.86 12.51
C LEU A 249 -28.96 29.34 12.53
N LEU A 250 -28.00 30.20 12.88
CA LEU A 250 -26.60 29.80 12.99
C LEU A 250 -26.38 28.81 14.13
N LEU A 251 -27.08 28.97 15.25
CA LEU A 251 -26.98 28.08 16.40
C LEU A 251 -27.52 26.68 16.07
N VAL A 252 -28.69 26.59 15.44
CA VAL A 252 -29.27 25.32 14.99
C VAL A 252 -28.36 24.64 13.97
N LEU A 253 -27.85 25.38 12.98
CA LEU A 253 -26.88 24.85 12.00
C LEU A 253 -25.60 24.36 12.67
N SER A 254 -25.05 25.12 13.63
CA SER A 254 -23.82 24.75 14.34
C SER A 254 -23.99 23.48 15.18
N ILE A 255 -25.13 23.35 15.86
CA ILE A 255 -25.47 22.14 16.63
C ILE A 255 -25.67 20.96 15.68
N GLY A 256 -26.40 21.14 14.58
CA GLY A 256 -26.61 20.12 13.56
C GLY A 256 -25.29 19.61 12.98
N MET A 257 -24.38 20.53 12.62
CA MET A 257 -23.04 20.17 12.16
C MET A 257 -22.25 19.42 13.23
N THR A 258 -22.37 19.78 14.51
CA THR A 258 -21.70 19.05 15.60
C THR A 258 -22.19 17.60 15.68
N PHE A 259 -23.50 17.35 15.57
CA PHE A 259 -24.05 15.99 15.53
C PHE A 259 -23.60 15.20 14.32
N VAL A 260 -23.57 15.83 13.13
CA VAL A 260 -23.11 15.20 11.89
C VAL A 260 -21.64 14.80 11.99
N LEU A 261 -20.79 15.65 12.58
CA LEU A 261 -19.37 15.36 12.79
C LEU A 261 -19.15 14.24 13.81
N VAL A 262 -19.87 14.27 14.94
CA VAL A 262 -19.77 13.21 15.97
C VAL A 262 -20.32 11.88 15.46
N GLY A 263 -21.35 11.90 14.60
CA GLY A 263 -21.92 10.73 13.96
C GLY A 263 -21.06 10.13 12.84
N GLY A 264 -20.02 10.85 12.37
CA GLY A 264 -19.14 10.37 11.30
C GLY A 264 -19.81 10.31 9.92
N GLU A 265 -20.94 11.00 9.72
CA GLU A 265 -21.73 10.98 8.48
C GLU A 265 -21.14 11.83 7.34
N ILE A 266 -20.12 12.65 7.65
CA ILE A 266 -19.35 13.39 6.65
C ILE A 266 -17.87 13.04 6.83
N ASP A 267 -17.27 12.51 5.76
CA ASP A 267 -15.83 12.34 5.65
C ASP A 267 -15.20 13.70 5.31
N LEU A 268 -14.45 14.25 6.28
CA LEU A 268 -13.72 15.53 6.15
C LEU A 268 -12.23 15.33 5.89
N SER A 269 -11.78 14.11 5.62
CA SER A 269 -10.38 13.88 5.29
C SER A 269 -10.04 14.56 3.96
N VAL A 270 -9.06 15.47 3.99
CA VAL A 270 -8.43 16.09 2.81
C VAL A 270 -6.96 15.70 2.80
#